data_AF-A0A1H5RTS0-F1
#
_entry.id   AF-A0A1H5RTS0-F1
#
_cell.length_a   1.000
_cell.length_b   1.000
_cell.length_c   1.000
_cell.angle_alpha   90.00
_cell.angle_beta   90.00
_cell.angle_gamma   90.00
#
_symmetry.space_group_name_H-M   'P 1'
#
loop_
_entity.id
_entity.type
_entity.pdbx_description
1 polymer ?
#
loop_
_entity_poly.entity_id
_entity_poly.type
_entity_poly.pdbx_seq_one_letter_code
_entity_poly.pdbx_strand_id
1 'polypeptide(L)'
;MDFIKVQIAKLILRFGLRNVVIGAVSLVVAIAGITTGTVVAINNFTNNTSKVQEETSENADSTENLESTDESSEEASEESTQTTTVDSSTIVSNNAKYTSEELEKIANDTSEDPVYHSDSETGTATATTVSQTTYSSSEYALGIDVSKYQGNIDWSSVASSGIDFAFIRIGYRTLVSGVVCEDPYAEYNIKQALANGLKVGVYFYSTATTEAEAIEEANWVLAKLSEYGVSINLGISFDYEGFANSSNRIYGLSTSQRTANAMAFLNKISSSGYTAIFYSNTYSLNNYLNKSTISASYKIWVAQYLSSVYPDTTNPSYSGAYSFWQYTNSGSVSGISGNVDLDVCYYLLKSGSTISSSTETPNASKATTQSSDSSSTSETTQKASSTTAGSSSGLVTVTVDSVEYSLPVSYTTSSGTLFTFSLCEAATYTPKEELNLRTSPEQDTDNVATTIANGTNVVVVATTSYGWAQVIYNGNVYYCVYSYLTSV
;
A
#
# COMPACT_ATOMS: atom_id res chain seq x y z
N MET A 1 37.60 -15.94 -60.52
CA MET A 1 36.71 -15.22 -59.57
C MET A 1 35.85 -16.19 -58.72
N ASP A 2 35.84 -17.48 -59.07
CA ASP A 2 34.65 -18.32 -58.90
C ASP A 2 34.76 -19.29 -57.73
N PHE A 3 35.98 -19.54 -57.23
CA PHE A 3 36.21 -20.33 -56.02
C PHE A 3 35.46 -19.77 -54.81
N ILE A 4 35.45 -18.44 -54.63
CA ILE A 4 34.72 -17.77 -53.54
C ILE A 4 33.21 -17.94 -53.70
N LYS A 5 32.66 -17.79 -54.92
CA LYS A 5 31.24 -18.01 -55.20
C LYS A 5 30.80 -19.44 -54.87
N VAL A 6 31.62 -20.44 -55.19
CA VAL A 6 31.36 -21.85 -54.86
C VAL A 6 31.36 -22.11 -53.36
N GLN A 7 32.23 -21.45 -52.58
CA GLN A 7 32.22 -21.59 -51.12
C GLN A 7 30.98 -20.92 -50.48
N ILE A 8 30.61 -19.72 -50.93
CA ILE A 8 29.40 -19.02 -50.44
C ILE A 8 28.13 -19.85 -50.74
N ALA A 9 28.00 -20.40 -51.95
CA ALA A 9 26.88 -21.27 -52.31
C ALA A 9 26.81 -22.53 -51.41
N LYS A 10 27.96 -23.16 -51.10
CA LYS A 10 28.03 -24.30 -50.18
C LYS A 10 27.70 -23.94 -48.73
N LEU A 11 27.98 -22.71 -48.29
CA LEU A 11 27.63 -22.25 -46.95
C LEU A 11 26.11 -22.01 -46.82
N ILE A 12 25.51 -21.35 -47.82
CA ILE A 12 24.05 -21.09 -47.88
C ILE A 12 23.27 -22.41 -47.91
N LEU A 13 23.68 -23.39 -48.72
CA LEU A 13 23.00 -24.69 -48.80
C LEU A 13 23.04 -25.47 -47.47
N ARG A 14 24.13 -25.32 -46.71
CA ARG A 14 24.31 -25.97 -45.38
C ARG A 14 23.47 -25.32 -44.28
N PHE A 15 23.22 -24.01 -44.34
CA PHE A 15 22.28 -23.35 -43.43
C PHE A 15 20.82 -23.65 -43.80
N GLY A 16 20.48 -23.61 -45.09
CA GLY A 16 19.12 -23.86 -45.58
C GLY A 16 18.58 -25.24 -45.16
N LEU A 17 19.33 -26.31 -45.40
CA LEU A 17 18.89 -27.67 -45.03
C LEU A 17 18.76 -27.86 -43.50
N ARG A 18 19.63 -27.25 -42.70
CA ARG A 18 19.65 -27.48 -41.24
C ARG A 18 18.40 -26.92 -40.56
N ASN A 19 17.87 -25.79 -41.04
CA ASN A 19 16.66 -25.19 -40.50
C ASN A 19 15.38 -25.94 -40.92
N VAL A 20 15.35 -26.51 -42.14
CA VAL A 20 14.21 -27.32 -42.61
C VAL A 20 14.09 -28.64 -41.83
N VAL A 21 15.21 -29.31 -41.54
CA VAL A 21 15.18 -30.56 -40.76
C VAL A 21 14.73 -30.33 -39.32
N ILE A 22 15.17 -29.24 -38.67
CA ILE A 22 14.76 -28.90 -37.30
C ILE A 22 13.25 -28.57 -37.25
N GLY A 23 12.73 -27.81 -38.21
CA GLY A 23 11.29 -27.51 -38.30
C GLY A 23 10.41 -28.75 -38.49
N ALA A 24 10.86 -29.74 -39.27
CA ALA A 24 10.11 -30.97 -39.52
C ALA A 24 10.03 -31.90 -38.29
N VAL A 25 11.09 -32.00 -37.50
CA VAL A 25 11.12 -32.88 -36.31
C VAL A 25 10.16 -32.38 -35.22
N SER A 26 10.14 -31.07 -34.95
CA SER A 26 9.27 -30.49 -33.92
C SER A 26 7.77 -30.69 -34.19
N LEU A 27 7.36 -30.68 -35.47
CA LEU A 27 5.95 -30.86 -35.85
C LEU A 27 5.46 -32.30 -35.65
N VAL A 28 6.33 -33.30 -35.82
CA VAL A 28 5.97 -34.72 -35.62
C VAL A 28 5.81 -35.05 -34.13
N VAL A 29 6.63 -34.47 -33.25
CA VAL A 29 6.52 -34.67 -31.80
C VAL A 29 5.21 -34.07 -31.26
N ALA A 30 4.80 -32.89 -31.75
CA ALA A 30 3.56 -32.23 -31.33
C ALA A 30 2.30 -33.06 -31.65
N ILE A 31 2.27 -33.75 -32.79
CA ILE A 31 1.10 -34.55 -33.22
C ILE A 31 1.04 -35.90 -32.47
N ALA A 32 2.20 -36.47 -32.09
CA ALA A 32 2.25 -37.72 -31.32
C ALA A 32 1.81 -37.57 -29.84
N GLY A 33 1.96 -36.39 -29.25
CA GLY A 33 1.59 -36.14 -27.84
C GLY A 33 0.08 -35.98 -27.59
N ILE A 34 -0.70 -35.59 -28.60
CA ILE A 34 -2.12 -35.21 -28.45
C ILE A 34 -3.06 -36.43 -28.47
N THR A 35 -2.65 -37.55 -29.07
CA THR A 35 -3.49 -38.75 -29.25
C THR A 35 -3.45 -39.75 -28.09
N THR A 36 -2.53 -39.60 -27.13
CA THR A 36 -2.47 -40.46 -25.93
C THR A 36 -3.13 -39.83 -24.69
N GLY A 37 -3.14 -38.49 -24.58
CA GLY A 37 -3.75 -37.81 -23.43
C GLY A 37 -5.28 -37.89 -23.36
N THR A 38 -5.95 -37.87 -24.52
CA THR A 38 -7.43 -37.85 -24.61
C THR A 38 -8.10 -39.20 -24.31
N VAL A 39 -7.39 -40.32 -24.46
CA VAL A 39 -7.94 -41.67 -24.19
C VAL A 39 -8.05 -41.96 -22.69
N VAL A 40 -7.15 -41.39 -21.87
CA VAL A 40 -7.14 -41.61 -20.41
C VAL A 40 -8.31 -40.87 -19.72
N ALA A 41 -8.65 -39.66 -20.18
CA ALA A 41 -9.72 -38.86 -19.60
C ALA A 41 -11.12 -39.49 -19.77
N ILE A 42 -11.39 -40.10 -20.93
CA ILE A 42 -12.72 -40.65 -21.26
C ILE A 42 -13.01 -41.92 -20.44
N ASN A 43 -12.05 -42.84 -20.33
CA ASN A 43 -12.24 -44.10 -19.58
C ASN A 43 -12.54 -43.90 -18.09
N ASN A 44 -12.07 -42.81 -17.47
CA ASN A 44 -12.36 -42.55 -16.05
C ASN A 44 -13.75 -41.93 -15.84
N PHE A 45 -14.32 -41.23 -16.82
CA PHE A 45 -15.65 -40.61 -16.69
C PHE A 45 -16.80 -41.63 -16.85
N THR A 46 -16.60 -42.72 -17.61
CA THR A 46 -17.60 -43.78 -17.76
C THR A 46 -17.65 -44.76 -16.58
N ASN A 47 -16.56 -44.89 -15.81
CA ASN A 47 -16.44 -45.91 -14.75
C ASN A 47 -17.01 -45.49 -13.38
N ASN A 48 -17.49 -44.26 -13.20
CA ASN A 48 -17.98 -43.76 -11.90
C ASN A 48 -19.51 -43.56 -11.82
N THR A 49 -20.26 -44.04 -12.82
CA THR A 49 -21.74 -43.93 -12.89
C THR A 49 -22.43 -45.30 -12.81
N SER A 50 -21.78 -46.29 -12.18
CA SER A 50 -22.26 -47.69 -12.12
C SER A 50 -21.87 -48.41 -10.82
N LYS A 51 -22.19 -47.80 -9.66
CA LYS A 51 -22.28 -48.50 -8.36
C LYS A 51 -23.03 -47.65 -7.33
N VAL A 52 -23.74 -48.32 -6.42
CA VAL A 52 -24.86 -47.76 -5.63
C VAL A 52 -26.03 -47.43 -6.59
N GLN A 53 -27.23 -48.00 -6.47
CA GLN A 53 -27.92 -48.55 -5.30
C GLN A 53 -28.88 -49.69 -5.71
N GLU A 54 -28.94 -50.79 -4.94
CA GLU A 54 -30.03 -51.79 -4.99
C GLU A 54 -30.13 -52.53 -3.63
N GLU A 55 -31.25 -53.20 -3.37
CA GLU A 55 -31.71 -53.80 -2.09
C GLU A 55 -31.97 -52.76 -0.96
N THR A 56 -33.22 -52.27 -0.78
CA THR A 56 -34.39 -52.82 -0.02
C THR A 56 -34.26 -52.72 1.52
N SER A 57 -35.32 -52.51 2.31
CA SER A 57 -36.78 -52.70 2.11
C SER A 57 -37.67 -51.75 2.92
N GLU A 58 -38.91 -51.51 2.44
CA GLU A 58 -40.17 -51.23 3.20
C GLU A 58 -40.19 -50.02 4.20
N ASN A 59 -41.20 -49.14 4.17
CA ASN A 59 -42.62 -49.44 4.43
C ASN A 59 -43.62 -48.38 3.86
N ALA A 60 -44.91 -48.74 3.88
CA ALA A 60 -46.18 -48.03 3.59
C ALA A 60 -46.18 -46.47 3.62
N ASP A 61 -46.74 -45.78 2.60
CA ASP A 61 -48.15 -45.29 2.49
C ASP A 61 -48.30 -43.84 3.06
N SER A 62 -48.96 -42.87 2.42
CA SER A 62 -50.10 -42.92 1.47
C SER A 62 -50.10 -41.89 0.33
N THR A 63 -51.14 -41.96 -0.51
CA THR A 63 -51.58 -40.95 -1.50
C THR A 63 -51.99 -39.61 -0.83
N GLU A 64 -52.23 -38.46 -1.48
CA GLU A 64 -52.55 -38.03 -2.88
C GLU A 64 -52.19 -36.51 -3.03
N ASN A 65 -52.39 -35.69 -4.08
CA ASN A 65 -53.05 -35.67 -5.41
C ASN A 65 -52.20 -34.78 -6.38
N LEU A 66 -52.34 -34.76 -7.71
CA LEU A 66 -53.18 -33.87 -8.58
C LEU A 66 -53.33 -32.39 -8.11
N GLU A 67 -53.30 -31.34 -8.95
CA GLU A 67 -53.26 -31.25 -10.44
C GLU A 67 -52.62 -29.92 -10.97
N SER A 68 -52.74 -29.69 -12.28
CA SER A 68 -52.22 -28.66 -13.23
C SER A 68 -52.48 -27.15 -12.91
N THR A 69 -52.18 -26.11 -13.73
CA THR A 69 -51.91 -25.91 -15.20
C THR A 69 -51.34 -24.48 -15.46
N ASP A 70 -50.76 -24.20 -16.66
CA ASP A 70 -50.86 -23.01 -17.56
C ASP A 70 -51.02 -21.54 -17.04
N GLU A 71 -50.62 -20.45 -17.73
CA GLU A 71 -49.84 -20.19 -18.96
C GLU A 71 -49.28 -18.73 -19.01
N SER A 72 -48.34 -18.46 -19.94
CA SER A 72 -48.11 -17.20 -20.71
C SER A 72 -47.96 -15.78 -20.05
N SER A 73 -46.87 -15.09 -20.44
CA SER A 73 -46.75 -13.63 -20.78
C SER A 73 -47.05 -12.54 -19.70
N GLU A 74 -46.51 -11.32 -19.72
CA GLU A 74 -45.92 -10.46 -20.79
C GLU A 74 -44.61 -9.74 -20.34
N GLU A 75 -43.97 -8.99 -21.26
CA GLU A 75 -42.84 -8.08 -20.97
C GLU A 75 -43.33 -6.71 -20.45
N ALA A 76 -42.66 -6.16 -19.44
CA ALA A 76 -42.69 -4.73 -19.12
C ALA A 76 -41.31 -4.29 -18.59
N SER A 77 -40.82 -3.14 -19.05
CA SER A 77 -39.47 -2.63 -18.77
C SER A 77 -39.43 -1.67 -17.59
N GLU A 78 -38.63 -1.98 -16.56
CA GLU A 78 -38.14 -0.98 -15.60
C GLU A 78 -36.61 -1.04 -15.48
N GLU A 79 -35.96 0.09 -15.76
CA GLU A 79 -34.51 0.27 -15.67
C GLU A 79 -34.12 0.57 -14.22
N SER A 80 -33.73 -0.45 -13.47
CA SER A 80 -33.28 -0.31 -12.07
C SER A 80 -31.78 -0.60 -11.95
N THR A 81 -31.01 0.43 -11.56
CA THR A 81 -29.57 0.33 -11.29
C THR A 81 -29.30 -0.42 -10.00
N GLN A 82 -29.29 -1.76 -10.07
CA GLN A 82 -28.98 -2.61 -8.94
C GLN A 82 -27.49 -2.50 -8.55
N THR A 83 -27.20 -1.60 -7.62
CA THR A 83 -25.91 -1.57 -6.90
C THR A 83 -25.78 -2.85 -6.07
N THR A 84 -25.04 -3.83 -6.59
CA THR A 84 -24.76 -5.09 -5.89
C THR A 84 -23.88 -4.82 -4.66
N THR A 85 -24.51 -4.66 -3.50
CA THR A 85 -23.82 -4.68 -2.20
C THR A 85 -23.31 -6.10 -1.96
N VAL A 86 -22.06 -6.36 -2.32
CA VAL A 86 -21.40 -7.66 -2.07
C VAL A 86 -21.23 -7.84 -0.56
N ASP A 87 -21.98 -8.78 0.01
CA ASP A 87 -21.81 -9.22 1.39
C ASP A 87 -20.39 -9.78 1.57
N SER A 88 -19.62 -9.16 2.47
CA SER A 88 -18.21 -9.50 2.70
C SER A 88 -18.02 -10.82 3.45
N SER A 89 -19.08 -11.52 3.84
CA SER A 89 -19.02 -12.79 4.59
C SER A 89 -18.69 -14.03 3.74
N THR A 90 -18.75 -13.95 2.40
CA THR A 90 -18.61 -15.13 1.51
C THR A 90 -17.62 -14.97 0.34
N ILE A 91 -16.51 -14.25 0.56
CA ILE A 91 -15.33 -14.43 -0.32
C ILE A 91 -14.73 -15.81 -0.04
N VAL A 92 -15.07 -16.80 -0.87
CA VAL A 92 -14.45 -18.13 -0.84
C VAL A 92 -13.00 -17.99 -1.32
N SER A 93 -12.06 -18.11 -0.37
CA SER A 93 -10.63 -17.98 -0.63
C SER A 93 -10.17 -18.91 -1.77
N ASN A 94 -9.26 -18.42 -2.62
CA ASN A 94 -8.63 -19.26 -3.65
C ASN A 94 -7.94 -20.49 -3.05
N ASN A 95 -7.44 -20.40 -1.82
CA ASN A 95 -6.81 -21.50 -1.10
C ASN A 95 -7.77 -22.67 -0.82
N ALA A 96 -9.08 -22.43 -0.71
CA ALA A 96 -10.08 -23.46 -0.42
C ALA A 96 -10.30 -24.46 -1.59
N LYS A 97 -9.63 -24.24 -2.73
CA LYS A 97 -9.60 -25.15 -3.89
C LYS A 97 -8.54 -26.26 -3.76
N TYR A 98 -7.65 -26.17 -2.78
CA TYR A 98 -6.46 -27.01 -2.62
C TYR A 98 -6.46 -27.75 -1.27
N THR A 99 -5.86 -28.93 -1.24
CA THR A 99 -5.56 -29.64 0.02
C THR A 99 -4.36 -29.00 0.74
N SER A 100 -4.20 -29.31 2.03
CA SER A 100 -3.06 -28.81 2.82
C SER A 100 -1.69 -29.23 2.25
N GLU A 101 -1.58 -30.45 1.70
CA GLU A 101 -0.36 -30.95 1.05
C GLU A 101 -0.04 -30.16 -0.24
N GLU A 102 -1.06 -29.77 -1.01
CA GLU A 102 -0.90 -28.94 -2.20
C GLU A 102 -0.53 -27.50 -1.84
N LEU A 103 -1.13 -26.92 -0.79
CA LEU A 103 -0.79 -25.59 -0.30
C LEU A 103 0.65 -25.52 0.23
N GLU A 104 1.09 -26.52 0.99
CA GLU A 104 2.49 -26.62 1.45
C GLU A 104 3.46 -26.75 0.26
N LYS A 105 3.11 -27.57 -0.74
CA LYS A 105 3.92 -27.71 -1.95
C LYS A 105 4.02 -26.41 -2.75
N ILE A 106 2.92 -25.68 -2.89
CA ILE A 106 2.86 -24.39 -3.60
C ILE A 106 3.67 -23.31 -2.86
N ALA A 107 3.54 -23.21 -1.54
CA ALA A 107 4.29 -22.24 -0.73
C ALA A 107 5.82 -22.47 -0.74
N ASN A 108 6.25 -23.71 -1.01
CA ASN A 108 7.66 -24.09 -1.17
C ASN A 108 8.17 -24.01 -2.62
N ASP A 109 7.32 -23.76 -3.62
CA ASP A 109 7.76 -23.60 -5.01
C ASP A 109 8.21 -22.15 -5.27
N THR A 110 9.52 -21.95 -5.42
CA THR A 110 10.10 -20.61 -5.65
C THR A 110 9.75 -20.01 -7.02
N SER A 111 9.14 -20.76 -7.94
CA SER A 111 8.62 -20.21 -9.21
C SER A 111 7.20 -19.65 -9.10
N GLU A 112 6.49 -19.99 -8.03
CA GLU A 112 5.19 -19.40 -7.66
C GLU A 112 5.34 -18.15 -6.76
N ASP A 113 6.51 -17.94 -6.14
CA ASP A 113 6.81 -16.69 -5.42
C ASP A 113 7.07 -15.54 -6.43
N PRO A 114 6.25 -14.49 -6.44
CA PRO A 114 6.29 -13.48 -7.50
C PRO A 114 7.57 -12.65 -7.51
N VAL A 115 8.34 -12.60 -6.41
CA VAL A 115 9.63 -11.89 -6.32
C VAL A 115 10.67 -12.47 -7.29
N TYR A 116 10.58 -13.76 -7.66
CA TYR A 116 11.48 -14.35 -8.67
C TYR A 116 11.20 -13.85 -10.11
N HIS A 117 10.11 -13.10 -10.28
CA HIS A 117 9.48 -12.78 -11.56
C HIS A 117 8.89 -11.35 -11.59
N SER A 118 9.30 -10.47 -10.67
CA SER A 118 9.11 -9.03 -10.81
C SER A 118 9.75 -8.53 -12.12
N ASP A 119 9.26 -7.41 -12.64
CA ASP A 119 9.85 -6.77 -13.82
C ASP A 119 11.23 -6.24 -13.42
N SER A 120 12.29 -7.03 -13.70
CA SER A 120 13.61 -6.89 -13.10
C SER A 120 14.02 -5.43 -12.90
N GLU A 121 14.16 -5.02 -11.63
CA GLU A 121 14.40 -3.63 -11.28
C GLU A 121 15.82 -3.21 -11.69
N THR A 122 15.98 -2.77 -12.94
CA THR A 122 17.27 -2.50 -13.55
C THR A 122 17.89 -1.20 -13.01
N GLY A 123 18.45 -1.29 -11.81
CA GLY A 123 19.26 -0.26 -11.20
C GLY A 123 20.66 -0.17 -11.80
N THR A 124 21.26 1.02 -11.64
CA THR A 124 22.71 1.19 -11.73
C THR A 124 23.32 1.63 -10.39
N ALA A 125 22.55 1.46 -9.31
CA ALA A 125 22.96 1.76 -7.95
C ALA A 125 24.22 0.97 -7.57
N THR A 126 25.19 1.69 -7.01
CA THR A 126 26.40 1.06 -6.46
C THR A 126 26.08 0.42 -5.11
N ALA A 127 26.69 -0.72 -4.81
CA ALA A 127 26.50 -1.41 -3.54
C ALA A 127 26.86 -0.49 -2.36
N THR A 128 25.96 -0.37 -1.38
CA THR A 128 26.00 0.68 -0.35
C THR A 128 25.98 0.06 1.04
N THR A 129 26.98 0.36 1.87
CA THR A 129 27.08 -0.16 3.24
C THR A 129 26.51 0.83 4.25
N VAL A 130 25.53 0.40 5.05
CA VAL A 130 24.98 1.19 6.14
C VAL A 130 25.92 1.13 7.35
N SER A 131 26.36 2.31 7.83
CA SER A 131 27.06 2.41 9.11
C SER A 131 26.58 3.63 9.90
N GLN A 132 26.47 3.48 11.22
CA GLN A 132 26.02 4.54 12.14
C GLN A 132 26.85 5.83 11.98
N THR A 133 28.15 5.70 11.67
CA THR A 133 29.08 6.81 11.42
C THR A 133 28.93 7.49 10.06
N THR A 134 28.38 6.80 9.06
CA THR A 134 28.10 7.38 7.72
C THR A 134 26.78 8.15 7.71
N TYR A 135 25.82 7.73 8.54
CA TYR A 135 24.43 8.18 8.49
C TYR A 135 23.94 8.89 9.76
N SER A 136 24.84 9.32 10.65
CA SER A 136 24.50 10.06 11.88
C SER A 136 23.92 11.46 11.63
N SER A 137 24.11 12.02 10.43
CA SER A 137 23.59 13.32 10.02
C SER A 137 22.33 13.24 9.15
N SER A 138 21.62 12.10 9.11
CA SER A 138 20.37 12.00 8.33
C SER A 138 19.22 12.74 9.05
N GLU A 139 18.63 13.73 8.39
CA GLU A 139 17.37 14.37 8.85
C GLU A 139 16.22 13.36 8.83
N TYR A 140 16.21 12.49 7.81
CA TYR A 140 15.24 11.43 7.60
C TYR A 140 15.64 10.12 8.32
N ALA A 141 14.64 9.35 8.72
CA ALA A 141 14.81 7.99 9.19
C ALA A 141 15.23 7.05 8.05
N LEU A 142 16.10 6.09 8.34
CA LEU A 142 16.57 5.09 7.38
C LEU A 142 15.98 3.71 7.66
N GLY A 143 15.72 2.96 6.60
CA GLY A 143 15.05 1.67 6.71
C GLY A 143 15.65 0.59 5.82
N ILE A 144 15.06 -0.59 5.96
CA ILE A 144 15.23 -1.75 5.11
C ILE A 144 13.85 -2.35 4.81
N ASP A 145 13.77 -3.17 3.77
CA ASP A 145 12.73 -4.19 3.70
C ASP A 145 13.29 -5.60 3.53
N VAL A 146 12.56 -6.58 4.08
CA VAL A 146 13.04 -7.97 4.23
C VAL A 146 11.93 -9.00 4.12
N SER A 147 12.32 -10.22 3.72
CA SER A 147 11.46 -11.39 3.50
C SER A 147 12.22 -12.68 3.86
N LYS A 148 11.66 -13.85 3.52
CA LYS A 148 12.35 -15.15 3.63
C LYS A 148 13.71 -15.20 2.93
N TYR A 149 13.98 -14.34 1.95
CA TYR A 149 15.22 -14.32 1.19
C TYR A 149 16.45 -13.85 2.00
N GLN A 150 16.25 -13.05 3.05
CA GLN A 150 17.32 -12.65 3.99
C GLN A 150 17.58 -13.70 5.10
N GLY A 151 16.69 -14.69 5.27
CA GLY A 151 16.82 -15.76 6.26
C GLY A 151 16.79 -15.27 7.71
N ASN A 152 17.62 -15.86 8.58
CA ASN A 152 17.73 -15.44 9.98
C ASN A 152 18.52 -14.12 10.11
N ILE A 153 17.85 -13.09 10.62
CA ILE A 153 18.39 -11.73 10.83
C ILE A 153 18.74 -11.51 12.31
N ASP A 154 19.94 -11.01 12.60
CA ASP A 154 20.27 -10.43 13.91
C ASP A 154 19.77 -8.97 13.98
N TRP A 155 18.53 -8.83 14.44
CA TRP A 155 17.86 -7.54 14.61
C TRP A 155 18.53 -6.59 15.62
N SER A 156 19.39 -7.09 16.50
CA SER A 156 20.15 -6.25 17.44
C SER A 156 21.34 -5.58 16.74
N SER A 157 22.02 -6.32 15.85
CA SER A 157 23.01 -5.75 14.94
C SER A 157 22.39 -4.78 13.93
N VAL A 158 21.18 -5.07 13.42
CA VAL A 158 20.46 -4.16 12.50
C VAL A 158 20.14 -2.83 13.18
N ALA A 159 19.53 -2.85 14.36
CA ALA A 159 19.26 -1.64 15.15
C ALA A 159 20.56 -0.86 15.44
N SER A 160 21.62 -1.57 15.86
CA SER A 160 22.93 -0.97 16.17
C SER A 160 23.63 -0.35 14.96
N SER A 161 23.30 -0.76 13.74
CA SER A 161 23.89 -0.21 12.51
C SER A 161 23.35 1.18 12.13
N GLY A 162 22.24 1.63 12.75
CA GLY A 162 21.61 2.93 12.49
C GLY A 162 20.37 2.88 11.60
N ILE A 163 19.74 1.71 11.47
CA ILE A 163 18.41 1.52 10.87
C ILE A 163 17.33 1.94 11.88
N ASP A 164 16.46 2.86 11.48
CA ASP A 164 15.34 3.40 12.27
C ASP A 164 14.04 2.59 12.08
N PHE A 165 13.84 1.96 10.90
CA PHE A 165 12.62 1.22 10.58
C PHE A 165 12.83 -0.01 9.69
N ALA A 166 11.82 -0.88 9.61
CA ALA A 166 11.77 -1.99 8.67
C ALA A 166 10.36 -2.23 8.09
N PHE A 167 10.28 -2.54 6.80
CA PHE A 167 9.13 -3.24 6.22
C PHE A 167 9.43 -4.74 6.13
N ILE A 168 8.43 -5.56 6.47
CA ILE A 168 8.61 -7.02 6.53
C ILE A 168 7.53 -7.68 5.70
N ARG A 169 7.91 -8.55 4.77
CA ARG A 169 6.93 -9.32 4.00
C ARG A 169 6.15 -10.22 4.95
N ILE A 170 4.84 -10.01 5.05
CA ILE A 170 3.95 -10.87 5.88
C ILE A 170 3.40 -12.04 5.07
N GLY A 171 3.25 -11.85 3.76
CA GLY A 171 2.73 -12.84 2.83
C GLY A 171 2.77 -12.34 1.39
N TYR A 172 2.28 -13.18 0.49
CA TYR A 172 2.22 -12.92 -0.94
C TYR A 172 1.08 -13.74 -1.58
N ARG A 173 0.56 -13.31 -2.73
CA ARG A 173 -0.26 -14.17 -3.59
C ARG A 173 0.59 -14.73 -4.72
N THR A 174 0.54 -16.04 -4.91
CA THR A 174 1.37 -16.75 -5.89
C THR A 174 1.07 -16.36 -7.33
N LEU A 175 2.13 -16.35 -8.13
CA LEU A 175 2.17 -15.73 -9.45
C LEU A 175 1.32 -16.43 -10.52
N VAL A 176 1.15 -17.75 -10.43
CA VAL A 176 0.34 -18.55 -11.35
C VAL A 176 -0.93 -19.04 -10.65
N SER A 177 -0.80 -19.80 -9.56
CA SER A 177 -1.96 -20.44 -8.89
C SER A 177 -2.89 -19.46 -8.16
N GLY A 178 -2.43 -18.27 -7.77
CA GLY A 178 -3.24 -17.28 -7.05
C GLY A 178 -3.55 -17.64 -5.59
N VAL A 179 -2.78 -18.56 -5.01
CA VAL A 179 -2.84 -18.96 -3.60
C VAL A 179 -2.24 -17.86 -2.73
N VAL A 180 -2.86 -17.54 -1.60
CA VAL A 180 -2.31 -16.65 -0.58
C VAL A 180 -1.38 -17.46 0.33
N CYS A 181 -0.11 -17.07 0.39
CA CYS A 181 0.94 -17.70 1.18
C CYS A 181 1.47 -16.74 2.26
N GLU A 182 1.86 -17.32 3.39
CA GLU A 182 2.61 -16.64 4.45
C GLU A 182 4.09 -16.58 4.08
N ASP A 183 4.80 -15.52 4.51
CA ASP A 183 6.26 -15.55 4.49
C ASP A 183 6.78 -16.19 5.79
N PRO A 184 7.53 -17.31 5.73
CA PRO A 184 7.86 -18.11 6.91
C PRO A 184 8.80 -17.43 7.92
N TYR A 185 9.32 -16.22 7.62
CA TYR A 185 10.08 -15.41 8.57
C TYR A 185 9.29 -14.22 9.14
N ALA A 186 8.04 -14.01 8.70
CA ALA A 186 7.23 -12.85 9.06
C ALA A 186 7.06 -12.67 10.57
N GLU A 187 6.55 -13.67 11.29
CA GLU A 187 6.31 -13.57 12.74
C GLU A 187 7.61 -13.25 13.50
N TYR A 188 8.68 -13.99 13.19
CA TYR A 188 10.00 -13.80 13.80
C TYR A 188 10.52 -12.39 13.57
N ASN A 189 10.57 -11.95 12.31
CA ASN A 189 11.09 -10.64 11.94
C ASN A 189 10.27 -9.51 12.57
N ILE A 190 8.93 -9.56 12.53
CA ILE A 190 8.07 -8.51 13.10
C ILE A 190 8.30 -8.40 14.62
N LYS A 191 8.35 -9.54 15.33
CA LYS A 191 8.56 -9.56 16.78
C LYS A 191 9.98 -9.10 17.16
N GLN A 192 11.02 -9.51 16.44
CA GLN A 192 12.39 -9.13 16.75
C GLN A 192 12.73 -7.68 16.36
N ALA A 193 12.20 -7.17 15.25
CA ALA A 193 12.37 -5.77 14.87
C ALA A 193 11.70 -4.82 15.90
N LEU A 194 10.45 -5.12 16.30
CA LEU A 194 9.76 -4.39 17.37
C LEU A 194 10.52 -4.47 18.71
N ALA A 195 11.02 -5.66 19.08
CA ALA A 195 11.76 -5.85 20.33
C ALA A 195 13.11 -5.11 20.39
N ASN A 196 13.73 -4.84 19.23
CA ASN A 196 14.95 -4.01 19.14
C ASN A 196 14.64 -2.51 18.88
N GLY A 197 13.37 -2.10 18.98
CA GLY A 197 12.96 -0.70 19.00
C GLY A 197 12.73 -0.02 17.64
N LEU A 198 12.85 -0.75 16.53
CA LEU A 198 12.59 -0.21 15.20
C LEU A 198 11.11 0.18 15.04
N LYS A 199 10.84 1.13 14.16
CA LYS A 199 9.48 1.26 13.59
C LYS A 199 9.25 0.12 12.60
N VAL A 200 8.11 -0.57 12.71
CA VAL A 200 7.82 -1.75 11.90
C VAL A 200 6.54 -1.55 11.11
N GLY A 201 6.64 -1.81 9.81
CA GLY A 201 5.51 -2.03 8.92
C GLY A 201 5.59 -3.41 8.29
N VAL A 202 4.54 -3.79 7.57
CA VAL A 202 4.54 -5.01 6.76
C VAL A 202 4.16 -4.71 5.33
N TYR A 203 4.59 -5.57 4.40
CA TYR A 203 4.09 -5.56 3.03
C TYR A 203 3.53 -6.92 2.62
N PHE A 204 2.57 -6.89 1.70
CA PHE A 204 2.02 -8.08 1.07
C PHE A 204 2.21 -7.95 -0.44
N TYR A 205 2.98 -8.86 -1.05
CA TYR A 205 3.19 -8.89 -2.50
C TYR A 205 1.93 -9.45 -3.17
N SER A 206 1.18 -8.58 -3.83
CA SER A 206 -0.10 -8.92 -4.46
C SER A 206 0.06 -9.38 -5.91
N THR A 207 -0.75 -10.37 -6.26
CA THR A 207 -1.08 -10.72 -7.64
C THR A 207 -2.59 -10.77 -7.84
N ALA A 208 -3.33 -9.97 -7.05
CA ALA A 208 -4.78 -9.82 -7.14
C ALA A 208 -5.20 -9.31 -8.52
N THR A 209 -6.05 -10.09 -9.20
CA THR A 209 -6.62 -9.74 -10.51
C THR A 209 -7.90 -8.93 -10.38
N THR A 210 -8.56 -9.01 -9.22
CA THR A 210 -9.82 -8.31 -8.92
C THR A 210 -9.77 -7.60 -7.56
N GLU A 211 -10.68 -6.65 -7.37
CA GLU A 211 -10.88 -5.96 -6.09
C GLU A 211 -11.27 -6.92 -4.95
N ALA A 212 -11.99 -8.01 -5.25
CA ALA A 212 -12.32 -9.04 -4.28
C ALA A 212 -11.09 -9.82 -3.81
N GLU A 213 -10.16 -10.15 -4.72
CA GLU A 213 -8.87 -10.76 -4.37
C GLU A 213 -7.98 -9.81 -3.56
N ALA A 214 -8.04 -8.50 -3.83
CA ALA A 214 -7.31 -7.49 -3.06
C ALA A 214 -7.90 -7.29 -1.64
N ILE A 215 -9.23 -7.42 -1.50
CA ILE A 215 -9.91 -7.41 -0.20
C ILE A 215 -9.65 -8.72 0.59
N GLU A 216 -9.57 -9.87 -0.09
CA GLU A 216 -9.12 -11.15 0.50
C GLU A 216 -7.73 -10.99 1.15
N GLU A 217 -6.76 -10.45 0.41
CA GLU A 217 -5.39 -10.21 0.87
C GLU A 217 -5.35 -9.25 2.06
N ALA A 218 -6.05 -8.12 1.98
CA ALA A 218 -6.11 -7.15 3.08
C ALA A 218 -6.74 -7.75 4.35
N ASN A 219 -7.81 -8.54 4.23
CA ASN A 219 -8.41 -9.26 5.36
C ASN A 219 -7.43 -10.31 5.94
N TRP A 220 -6.71 -11.05 5.08
CA TRP A 220 -5.73 -12.04 5.49
C TRP A 220 -4.57 -11.42 6.28
N VAL A 221 -4.01 -10.30 5.80
CA VAL A 221 -2.95 -9.54 6.49
C VAL A 221 -3.41 -9.10 7.89
N LEU A 222 -4.61 -8.54 8.00
CA LEU A 222 -5.18 -8.08 9.27
C LEU A 222 -5.41 -9.25 10.25
N ALA A 223 -5.91 -10.38 9.76
CA ALA A 223 -6.06 -11.59 10.56
C ALA A 223 -4.71 -12.12 11.05
N LYS A 224 -3.69 -12.15 10.19
CA LYS A 224 -2.36 -12.69 10.50
C LYS A 224 -1.57 -11.81 11.49
N LEU A 225 -1.68 -10.49 11.40
CA LEU A 225 -1.15 -9.57 12.44
C LEU A 225 -1.81 -9.79 13.81
N SER A 226 -3.13 -10.04 13.82
CA SER A 226 -3.88 -10.38 15.04
C SER A 226 -3.45 -11.72 15.63
N GLU A 227 -3.25 -12.74 14.78
CA GLU A 227 -2.78 -14.08 15.15
C GLU A 227 -1.39 -14.07 15.79
N TYR A 228 -0.46 -13.29 15.23
CA TYR A 228 0.86 -13.06 15.83
C TYR A 228 0.78 -12.30 17.18
N GLY A 229 -0.31 -11.57 17.46
CA GLY A 229 -0.47 -10.76 18.66
C GLY A 229 0.45 -9.53 18.70
N VAL A 230 0.65 -8.86 17.56
CA VAL A 230 1.60 -7.75 17.40
C VAL A 230 0.95 -6.46 16.91
N SER A 231 1.35 -5.33 17.51
CA SER A 231 0.95 -3.98 17.07
C SER A 231 2.10 -3.33 16.29
N ILE A 232 2.03 -3.36 14.96
CA ILE A 232 2.93 -2.62 14.06
C ILE A 232 2.64 -1.11 14.11
N ASN A 233 3.63 -0.29 13.76
CA ASN A 233 3.61 1.16 14.04
C ASN A 233 4.14 2.07 12.91
N LEU A 234 4.36 1.52 11.71
CA LEU A 234 4.73 2.27 10.50
C LEU A 234 3.61 2.29 9.44
N GLY A 235 3.02 1.12 9.15
CA GLY A 235 1.91 0.94 8.21
C GLY A 235 1.86 -0.45 7.57
N ILE A 236 0.90 -0.65 6.67
CA ILE A 236 0.74 -1.86 5.85
C ILE A 236 0.83 -1.44 4.39
N SER A 237 1.76 -2.05 3.65
CA SER A 237 1.99 -1.77 2.23
C SER A 237 1.34 -2.80 1.32
N PHE A 238 0.64 -2.31 0.30
CA PHE A 238 0.25 -3.08 -0.88
C PHE A 238 1.38 -3.03 -1.90
N ASP A 239 2.13 -4.11 -2.01
CA ASP A 239 3.19 -4.27 -3.00
C ASP A 239 2.57 -4.87 -4.26
N TYR A 240 2.63 -4.12 -5.37
CA TYR A 240 1.89 -4.46 -6.59
C TYR A 240 2.65 -4.05 -7.86
N GLU A 241 3.33 -5.02 -8.46
CA GLU A 241 4.19 -4.87 -9.63
C GLU A 241 4.44 -6.19 -10.38
N GLY A 242 5.37 -6.21 -11.35
CA GLY A 242 5.51 -7.30 -12.32
C GLY A 242 4.44 -7.24 -13.43
N PHE A 243 4.04 -6.03 -13.80
CA PHE A 243 2.94 -5.72 -14.71
C PHE A 243 3.23 -5.97 -16.20
N ALA A 244 4.50 -6.03 -16.61
CA ALA A 244 4.94 -6.28 -17.98
C ALA A 244 5.29 -7.77 -18.23
N ASN A 245 5.60 -8.53 -17.19
CA ASN A 245 5.88 -9.96 -17.26
C ASN A 245 4.63 -10.77 -17.65
N SER A 246 4.65 -11.39 -18.83
CA SER A 246 3.55 -12.20 -19.36
C SER A 246 3.26 -13.49 -18.60
N SER A 247 4.16 -13.92 -17.70
CA SER A 247 3.92 -15.07 -16.81
C SER A 247 3.04 -14.71 -15.62
N ASN A 248 3.01 -13.44 -15.21
CA ASN A 248 2.27 -12.99 -14.04
C ASN A 248 0.77 -12.86 -14.36
N ARG A 249 -0.09 -13.45 -13.53
CA ARG A 249 -1.56 -13.40 -13.64
C ARG A 249 -2.16 -11.98 -13.73
N ILE A 250 -1.43 -10.93 -13.32
CA ILE A 250 -1.85 -9.52 -13.45
C ILE A 250 -1.47 -8.86 -14.79
N TYR A 251 -0.81 -9.60 -15.68
CA TYR A 251 -0.51 -9.18 -17.05
C TYR A 251 -1.79 -8.87 -17.84
N GLY A 252 -1.73 -7.90 -18.75
CA GLY A 252 -2.86 -7.51 -19.59
C GLY A 252 -4.03 -6.80 -18.87
N LEU A 253 -4.06 -6.77 -17.54
CA LEU A 253 -5.03 -5.96 -16.79
C LEU A 253 -4.89 -4.47 -17.14
N SER A 254 -6.01 -3.76 -17.24
CA SER A 254 -6.02 -2.34 -17.55
C SER A 254 -5.48 -1.49 -16.39
N THR A 255 -4.99 -0.29 -16.71
CA THR A 255 -4.63 0.75 -15.73
C THR A 255 -5.78 1.04 -14.77
N SER A 256 -7.04 0.98 -15.22
CA SER A 256 -8.20 1.15 -14.36
C SER A 256 -8.36 -0.01 -13.36
N GLN A 257 -8.30 -1.28 -13.81
CA GLN A 257 -8.45 -2.43 -12.90
C GLN A 257 -7.28 -2.52 -11.91
N ARG A 258 -6.06 -2.26 -12.37
CA ARG A 258 -4.87 -2.21 -11.50
C ARG A 258 -5.00 -1.13 -10.43
N THR A 259 -5.51 0.05 -10.79
CA THR A 259 -5.82 1.11 -9.81
C THR A 259 -6.94 0.67 -8.86
N ALA A 260 -8.00 0.04 -9.36
CA ALA A 260 -9.14 -0.40 -8.54
C ALA A 260 -8.73 -1.45 -7.50
N ASN A 261 -8.00 -2.49 -7.91
CA ASN A 261 -7.46 -3.53 -7.02
C ASN A 261 -6.62 -2.89 -5.88
N ALA A 262 -5.72 -1.96 -6.23
CA ALA A 262 -4.92 -1.22 -5.25
C ALA A 262 -5.81 -0.41 -4.29
N MET A 263 -6.76 0.38 -4.81
CA MET A 263 -7.68 1.15 -3.97
C MET A 263 -8.52 0.25 -3.05
N ALA A 264 -8.90 -0.96 -3.48
CA ALA A 264 -9.68 -1.90 -2.67
C ALA A 264 -8.90 -2.41 -1.44
N PHE A 265 -7.65 -2.85 -1.62
CA PHE A 265 -6.76 -3.22 -0.51
C PHE A 265 -6.52 -2.02 0.43
N LEU A 266 -6.13 -0.87 -0.12
CA LEU A 266 -5.77 0.32 0.65
C LEU A 266 -6.95 0.89 1.45
N ASN A 267 -8.17 0.86 0.89
CA ASN A 267 -9.40 1.19 1.63
C ASN A 267 -9.65 0.20 2.78
N LYS A 268 -9.51 -1.10 2.55
CA LYS A 268 -9.72 -2.14 3.57
C LYS A 268 -8.72 -2.03 4.73
N ILE A 269 -7.45 -1.73 4.44
CA ILE A 269 -6.42 -1.45 5.45
C ILE A 269 -6.73 -0.15 6.23
N SER A 270 -7.00 0.95 5.53
CA SER A 270 -7.24 2.26 6.13
C SER A 270 -8.50 2.28 7.02
N SER A 271 -9.60 1.69 6.54
CA SER A 271 -10.83 1.52 7.34
C SER A 271 -10.67 0.59 8.53
N SER A 272 -9.60 -0.22 8.58
CA SER A 272 -9.23 -1.04 9.73
C SER A 272 -8.27 -0.35 10.70
N GLY A 273 -8.03 0.96 10.53
CA GLY A 273 -7.24 1.81 11.44
C GLY A 273 -5.73 1.84 11.18
N TYR A 274 -5.23 1.16 10.15
CA TYR A 274 -3.81 1.11 9.81
C TYR A 274 -3.44 2.14 8.74
N THR A 275 -2.23 2.70 8.82
CA THR A 275 -1.65 3.51 7.75
C THR A 275 -1.48 2.66 6.49
N ALA A 276 -2.32 2.88 5.49
CA ALA A 276 -2.23 2.23 4.18
C ALA A 276 -1.17 2.90 3.30
N ILE A 277 -0.31 2.06 2.71
CA ILE A 277 0.83 2.44 1.87
C ILE A 277 0.73 1.66 0.56
N PHE A 278 1.06 2.28 -0.57
CA PHE A 278 1.17 1.62 -1.86
C PHE A 278 2.63 1.57 -2.30
N TYR A 279 3.15 0.38 -2.60
CA TYR A 279 4.47 0.16 -3.16
C TYR A 279 4.38 -0.27 -4.62
N SER A 280 5.20 0.35 -5.47
CA SER A 280 5.51 -0.12 -6.81
C SER A 280 6.71 0.67 -7.37
N ASN A 281 7.48 0.08 -8.28
CA ASN A 281 8.60 0.77 -8.91
C ASN A 281 8.19 1.97 -9.80
N THR A 282 9.14 2.86 -10.06
CA THR A 282 8.89 4.08 -10.87
C THR A 282 8.39 3.84 -12.29
N TYR A 283 8.69 2.70 -12.93
CA TYR A 283 8.17 2.41 -14.26
C TYR A 283 6.68 2.07 -14.17
N SER A 284 6.31 1.19 -13.24
CA SER A 284 4.93 0.79 -12.93
C SER A 284 4.04 1.98 -12.57
N LEU A 285 4.48 2.84 -11.65
CA LEU A 285 3.77 4.06 -11.23
C LEU A 285 3.50 5.06 -12.36
N ASN A 286 4.31 5.05 -13.43
CA ASN A 286 4.18 5.98 -14.56
C ASN A 286 3.40 5.40 -15.75
N ASN A 287 3.37 4.07 -15.93
CA ASN A 287 2.84 3.44 -17.14
C ASN A 287 1.61 2.54 -16.91
N TYR A 288 1.41 2.02 -15.70
CA TYR A 288 0.42 0.96 -15.43
C TYR A 288 -0.61 1.30 -14.34
N LEU A 289 -0.52 2.46 -13.71
CA LEU A 289 -1.36 2.88 -12.58
C LEU A 289 -1.79 4.34 -12.72
N ASN A 290 -3.01 4.68 -12.28
CA ASN A 290 -3.42 6.07 -12.08
C ASN A 290 -2.84 6.58 -10.75
N LYS A 291 -1.51 6.78 -10.71
CA LYS A 291 -0.76 7.12 -9.47
C LYS A 291 -1.36 8.28 -8.67
N SER A 292 -1.94 9.28 -9.34
CA SER A 292 -2.59 10.43 -8.70
C SER A 292 -3.87 10.09 -7.94
N THR A 293 -4.61 9.07 -8.36
CA THR A 293 -5.77 8.55 -7.61
C THR A 293 -5.35 7.91 -6.30
N ILE A 294 -4.25 7.13 -6.33
CA ILE A 294 -3.71 6.46 -5.15
C ILE A 294 -3.07 7.48 -4.20
N SER A 295 -2.23 8.37 -4.72
CA SER A 295 -1.51 9.37 -3.92
C SER A 295 -2.38 10.53 -3.42
N ALA A 296 -3.66 10.59 -3.79
CA ALA A 296 -4.63 11.54 -3.23
C ALA A 296 -5.17 11.10 -1.86
N SER A 297 -4.92 9.86 -1.44
CA SER A 297 -5.40 9.33 -0.15
C SER A 297 -4.38 8.47 0.60
N TYR A 298 -3.37 7.92 -0.09
CA TYR A 298 -2.41 6.99 0.50
C TYR A 298 -0.96 7.40 0.29
N LYS A 299 -0.10 6.93 1.20
CA LYS A 299 1.36 7.10 1.08
C LYS A 299 1.86 6.24 -0.08
N ILE A 300 2.73 6.79 -0.92
CA ILE A 300 3.47 6.00 -1.91
C ILE A 300 4.87 5.68 -1.36
N TRP A 301 5.25 4.42 -1.44
CA TRP A 301 6.62 3.92 -1.34
C TRP A 301 7.07 3.61 -2.77
N VAL A 302 8.18 4.20 -3.20
CA VAL A 302 8.62 4.13 -4.60
C VAL A 302 10.02 3.54 -4.70
N ALA A 303 10.18 2.54 -5.56
CA ALA A 303 11.50 1.99 -5.90
C ALA A 303 12.13 2.75 -7.08
N GLN A 304 13.37 3.24 -6.89
CA GLN A 304 14.18 3.80 -7.97
C GLN A 304 15.68 3.74 -7.68
N TYR A 305 16.38 2.85 -8.39
CA TYR A 305 17.81 2.57 -8.19
C TYR A 305 18.71 3.41 -9.11
N LEU A 306 18.86 4.68 -8.74
CA LEU A 306 19.73 5.65 -9.42
C LEU A 306 21.22 5.26 -9.31
N SER A 307 22.09 5.79 -10.18
CA SER A 307 23.54 5.48 -10.15
C SER A 307 24.27 6.07 -8.94
N SER A 308 23.75 7.18 -8.41
CA SER A 308 24.09 7.78 -7.12
C SER A 308 22.82 7.78 -6.27
N VAL A 309 22.94 7.41 -5.01
CA VAL A 309 21.81 7.12 -4.11
C VAL A 309 22.01 7.78 -2.74
N TYR A 310 21.16 7.49 -1.75
CA TYR A 310 21.28 8.07 -0.42
C TYR A 310 22.65 7.71 0.22
N PRO A 311 23.41 8.66 0.80
CA PRO A 311 23.02 10.04 1.13
C PRO A 311 23.37 11.08 0.05
N ASP A 312 24.25 10.77 -0.90
CA ASP A 312 24.75 11.70 -1.92
C ASP A 312 23.64 12.24 -2.84
N THR A 313 22.62 11.42 -3.07
CA THR A 313 21.36 11.79 -3.72
C THR A 313 20.23 11.55 -2.73
N THR A 314 19.61 12.63 -2.25
CA THR A 314 18.66 12.58 -1.13
C THR A 314 17.23 12.22 -1.52
N ASN A 315 16.91 12.19 -2.82
CA ASN A 315 15.55 12.02 -3.34
C ASN A 315 15.56 11.26 -4.68
N PRO A 316 14.50 10.48 -4.99
CA PRO A 316 14.31 9.92 -6.33
C PRO A 316 14.03 11.03 -7.37
N SER A 317 14.22 10.71 -8.65
CA SER A 317 13.78 11.56 -9.79
C SER A 317 12.31 11.35 -10.15
N TYR A 318 11.57 10.60 -9.33
CA TYR A 318 10.13 10.40 -9.46
C TYR A 318 9.34 11.69 -9.20
N SER A 319 8.47 12.05 -10.14
CA SER A 319 7.68 13.29 -10.12
C SER A 319 6.28 13.17 -9.50
N GLY A 320 5.92 12.01 -8.94
CA GLY A 320 4.70 11.86 -8.14
C GLY A 320 4.95 12.21 -6.66
N ALA A 321 3.89 12.25 -5.86
CA ALA A 321 4.04 12.30 -4.41
C ALA A 321 4.54 10.95 -3.86
N TYR A 322 5.39 10.98 -2.84
CA TYR A 322 5.89 9.81 -2.12
C TYR A 322 6.10 10.13 -0.63
N SER A 323 6.30 9.08 0.16
CA SER A 323 6.61 9.14 1.60
C SER A 323 7.80 8.25 1.98
N PHE A 324 8.13 7.28 1.12
CA PHE A 324 9.30 6.42 1.24
C PHE A 324 9.98 6.28 -0.14
N TRP A 325 11.30 6.11 -0.16
CA TRP A 325 12.07 5.78 -1.36
C TRP A 325 13.00 4.60 -1.07
N GLN A 326 12.78 3.50 -1.78
CA GLN A 326 13.69 2.36 -1.83
C GLN A 326 14.77 2.68 -2.87
N TYR A 327 16.00 2.89 -2.41
CA TYR A 327 17.06 3.52 -3.20
C TYR A 327 18.10 2.55 -3.73
N THR A 328 18.21 1.35 -3.18
CA THR A 328 19.03 0.26 -3.73
C THR A 328 18.59 -1.10 -3.19
N ASN A 329 18.66 -2.13 -4.02
CA ASN A 329 18.56 -3.56 -3.66
C ASN A 329 19.93 -4.23 -3.43
N SER A 330 20.97 -3.40 -3.30
CA SER A 330 22.36 -3.81 -3.12
C SER A 330 22.96 -3.18 -1.86
N GLY A 331 22.15 -3.08 -0.81
CA GLY A 331 22.58 -2.66 0.51
C GLY A 331 23.37 -3.74 1.25
N SER A 332 24.17 -3.30 2.23
CA SER A 332 24.85 -4.16 3.20
C SER A 332 24.64 -3.60 4.61
N VAL A 333 24.06 -4.41 5.50
CA VAL A 333 23.63 -4.03 6.85
C VAL A 333 24.08 -5.09 7.85
N SER A 334 24.69 -4.66 8.96
CA SER A 334 25.13 -5.58 10.02
C SER A 334 23.97 -6.40 10.58
N GLY A 335 24.14 -7.72 10.64
CA GLY A 335 23.10 -8.66 11.10
C GLY A 335 22.29 -9.31 9.99
N ILE A 336 22.49 -8.92 8.73
CA ILE A 336 21.89 -9.54 7.54
C ILE A 336 22.99 -10.17 6.68
N SER A 337 22.69 -11.31 6.04
CA SER A 337 23.63 -12.00 5.14
C SER A 337 23.28 -11.75 3.68
N GLY A 338 24.25 -11.27 2.89
CA GLY A 338 24.06 -10.94 1.48
C GLY A 338 23.55 -9.51 1.28
N ASN A 339 22.79 -9.31 0.19
CA ASN A 339 22.17 -8.02 -0.10
C ASN A 339 20.91 -7.80 0.75
N VAL A 340 20.62 -6.54 1.04
CA VAL A 340 19.33 -6.09 1.56
C VAL A 340 18.90 -4.79 0.88
N ASP A 341 17.60 -4.61 0.77
CA ASP A 341 16.95 -3.45 0.19
C ASP A 341 16.98 -2.29 1.20
N LEU A 342 17.29 -1.06 0.75
CA LEU A 342 17.48 0.11 1.62
C LEU A 342 16.50 1.25 1.33
N ASP A 343 15.97 1.85 2.39
CA ASP A 343 14.93 2.87 2.33
C ASP A 343 15.28 4.20 3.03
N VAL A 344 14.63 5.27 2.57
CA VAL A 344 14.49 6.56 3.27
C VAL A 344 13.01 6.81 3.57
N CYS A 345 12.67 7.19 4.80
CA CYS A 345 11.32 7.65 5.19
C CYS A 345 11.31 9.16 5.44
N TYR A 346 10.57 9.90 4.61
CA TYR A 346 10.60 11.37 4.59
C TYR A 346 9.73 12.06 5.65
N TYR A 347 8.92 11.31 6.39
CA TYR A 347 8.01 11.84 7.42
C TYR A 347 8.32 11.32 8.83
N LEU A 348 9.37 10.51 8.99
CA LEU A 348 9.94 10.13 10.28
C LEU A 348 11.31 10.80 10.40
N LEU A 349 11.55 11.46 11.53
CA LEU A 349 12.87 11.95 11.89
C LEU A 349 13.70 10.80 12.47
N LYS A 350 15.02 10.83 12.24
CA LYS A 350 15.96 9.87 12.84
C LYS A 350 15.86 9.85 14.38
N SER A 351 15.96 8.66 14.94
CA SER A 351 15.89 8.42 16.39
C SER A 351 17.02 9.14 17.13
N GLY A 352 16.67 10.16 17.93
CA GLY A 352 17.62 10.94 18.75
C GLY A 352 18.08 12.27 18.15
N SER A 353 17.64 12.65 16.95
CA SER A 353 18.02 13.92 16.31
C SER A 353 17.40 15.15 17.01
N THR A 354 18.17 15.83 17.86
CA THR A 354 17.83 17.16 18.40
C THR A 354 18.27 18.27 17.43
N ILE A 355 17.36 19.17 17.06
CA ILE A 355 17.67 20.31 16.18
C ILE A 355 18.69 21.24 16.85
N SER A 356 19.91 21.29 16.32
CA SER A 356 20.90 22.32 16.63
C SER A 356 20.78 23.46 15.62
N SER A 357 20.24 24.61 16.05
CA SER A 357 19.99 25.74 15.17
C SER A 357 21.27 26.53 14.83
N SER A 358 22.03 26.08 13.83
CA SER A 358 23.13 26.85 13.23
C SER A 358 22.64 27.65 12.00
N THR A 359 22.34 28.92 12.19
CA THR A 359 21.88 29.82 11.13
C THR A 359 23.03 30.37 10.29
N GLU A 360 23.17 29.90 9.05
CA GLU A 360 23.84 30.67 7.98
C GLU A 360 22.94 30.80 6.75
N THR A 361 22.69 32.03 6.32
CA THR A 361 21.74 32.36 5.25
C THR A 361 22.48 32.88 4.01
N PRO A 362 22.35 32.25 2.84
CA PRO A 362 22.83 32.80 1.58
C PRO A 362 22.09 34.10 1.21
N ASN A 363 22.79 35.22 1.44
CA ASN A 363 22.43 36.61 1.14
C ASN A 363 21.61 36.83 -0.15
N ALA A 364 20.46 37.54 -0.04
CA ALA A 364 19.68 38.05 -1.16
C ALA A 364 19.33 39.56 -0.98
N SER A 365 19.35 40.32 -2.09
CA SER A 365 19.40 41.79 -2.10
C SER A 365 18.14 42.52 -1.62
N LYS A 366 18.39 43.67 -0.97
CA LYS A 366 17.49 44.83 -0.74
C LYS A 366 16.26 44.97 -1.66
N ALA A 367 15.13 45.28 -1.03
CA ALA A 367 14.09 46.19 -1.52
C ALA A 367 13.62 47.11 -0.36
N THR A 368 12.88 48.19 -0.65
CA THR A 368 12.83 49.39 0.21
C THR A 368 11.41 49.82 0.64
N THR A 369 11.09 49.63 1.93
CA THR A 369 10.39 50.53 2.90
C THR A 369 8.98 51.13 2.60
N GLN A 370 8.23 51.38 3.70
CA GLN A 370 7.04 52.26 3.88
C GLN A 370 5.65 51.68 3.51
N SER A 371 4.54 52.01 4.20
CA SER A 371 4.31 52.63 5.54
C SER A 371 2.80 52.64 5.89
N SER A 372 2.44 52.61 7.20
CA SER A 372 1.20 53.19 7.84
C SER A 372 -0.20 52.66 7.43
N ASP A 373 -1.28 52.74 8.23
CA ASP A 373 -1.52 52.90 9.69
C ASP A 373 -3.05 52.74 9.99
N SER A 374 -3.45 52.59 11.26
CA SER A 374 -4.74 53.02 11.87
C SER A 374 -6.11 52.40 11.48
N SER A 375 -6.56 51.45 12.33
CA SER A 375 -7.79 51.52 13.17
C SER A 375 -9.24 51.30 12.65
N SER A 376 -10.00 50.59 13.51
CA SER A 376 -11.46 50.65 13.85
C SER A 376 -12.55 49.93 13.03
N THR A 377 -12.91 48.73 13.53
CA THR A 377 -14.27 48.22 13.87
C THR A 377 -15.51 48.60 13.04
N SER A 378 -16.18 47.58 12.48
CA SER A 378 -17.65 47.41 12.47
C SER A 378 -18.02 45.96 12.11
N GLU A 379 -19.08 45.41 12.71
CA GLU A 379 -19.55 44.04 12.44
C GLU A 379 -20.28 43.97 11.09
N THR A 380 -19.96 42.99 10.23
CA THR A 380 -20.79 42.53 9.10
C THR A 380 -20.35 41.13 8.68
N THR A 381 -21.29 40.25 8.36
CA THR A 381 -21.04 38.90 7.79
C THR A 381 -20.29 38.99 6.46
N GLN A 382 -18.98 38.72 6.47
CA GLN A 382 -18.16 38.75 5.25
C GLN A 382 -17.24 37.53 5.14
N LYS A 383 -17.18 37.03 3.90
CA LYS A 383 -16.40 35.90 3.40
C LYS A 383 -14.91 36.00 3.80
N ALA A 384 -14.36 34.91 4.31
CA ALA A 384 -12.94 34.79 4.65
C ALA A 384 -12.03 35.00 3.41
N SER A 385 -10.81 35.50 3.63
CA SER A 385 -9.84 35.78 2.56
C SER A 385 -8.39 35.61 3.00
N SER A 386 -7.57 35.11 2.08
CA SER A 386 -6.09 35.20 2.05
C SER A 386 -5.34 34.67 3.28
N THR A 387 -5.05 33.38 3.28
CA THR A 387 -3.99 32.77 4.10
C THR A 387 -2.60 33.24 3.64
N THR A 388 -1.75 33.72 4.55
CA THR A 388 -0.33 34.03 4.26
C THR A 388 0.55 33.39 5.33
N ALA A 389 1.37 32.40 4.95
CA ALA A 389 2.23 31.68 5.89
C ALA A 389 3.59 32.38 6.08
N GLY A 390 3.77 33.03 7.22
CA GLY A 390 5.10 33.36 7.76
C GLY A 390 5.56 32.25 8.70
N SER A 391 6.77 31.70 8.50
CA SER A 391 7.26 30.54 9.26
C SER A 391 8.69 30.74 9.78
N SER A 392 8.88 30.49 11.08
CA SER A 392 10.20 30.37 11.73
C SER A 392 10.20 29.64 13.09
N SER A 393 9.04 29.21 13.62
CA SER A 393 8.90 28.84 15.03
C SER A 393 8.11 27.55 15.33
N GLY A 394 7.62 26.83 14.31
CA GLY A 394 6.68 25.70 14.51
C GLY A 394 5.25 26.14 14.90
N LEU A 395 5.03 27.45 15.07
CA LEU A 395 3.71 28.06 15.11
C LEU A 395 3.42 28.70 13.74
N VAL A 396 2.15 28.77 13.37
CA VAL A 396 1.63 29.52 12.24
C VAL A 396 0.50 30.43 12.73
N THR A 397 0.56 31.69 12.35
CA THR A 397 -0.51 32.66 12.64
C THR A 397 -1.68 32.47 11.68
N VAL A 398 -2.88 32.33 12.21
CA VAL A 398 -4.13 32.54 11.47
C VAL A 398 -4.82 33.82 11.96
N THR A 399 -5.43 34.58 11.07
CA THR A 399 -6.24 35.75 11.44
C THR A 399 -7.71 35.40 11.29
N VAL A 400 -8.49 35.56 12.36
CA VAL A 400 -9.96 35.40 12.36
C VAL A 400 -10.56 36.63 13.05
N ASP A 401 -11.53 37.28 12.40
CA ASP A 401 -12.18 38.51 12.88
C ASP A 401 -11.20 39.64 13.26
N SER A 402 -10.11 39.77 12.50
CA SER A 402 -8.98 40.69 12.74
C SER A 402 -8.15 40.40 14.01
N VAL A 403 -8.37 39.25 14.67
CA VAL A 403 -7.54 38.76 15.78
C VAL A 403 -6.57 37.71 15.27
N GLU A 404 -5.30 37.80 15.65
CA GLU A 404 -4.25 36.83 15.32
C GLU A 404 -4.17 35.71 16.37
N TYR A 405 -4.14 34.46 15.90
CA TYR A 405 -4.02 33.26 16.72
C TYR A 405 -2.80 32.44 16.26
N SER A 406 -1.85 32.22 17.18
CA SER A 406 -0.67 31.38 16.92
C SER A 406 -0.99 29.91 17.16
N LEU A 407 -1.20 29.15 16.07
CA LEU A 407 -1.50 27.71 16.10
C LEU A 407 -0.21 26.89 16.00
N PRO A 408 0.01 25.84 16.78
CA PRO A 408 1.09 24.89 16.51
C PRO A 408 0.78 24.07 15.25
N VAL A 409 1.71 24.01 14.31
CA VAL A 409 1.52 23.25 13.05
C VAL A 409 1.58 21.74 13.26
N SER A 410 2.05 21.30 14.42
CA SER A 410 2.08 19.89 14.81
C SER A 410 1.96 19.72 16.32
N TYR A 411 1.52 18.55 16.73
CA TYR A 411 1.40 18.17 18.14
C TYR A 411 1.85 16.71 18.33
N THR A 412 2.84 16.49 19.19
CA THR A 412 3.24 15.14 19.60
C THR A 412 2.54 14.77 20.90
N THR A 413 1.73 13.70 20.85
CA THR A 413 1.03 13.14 22.02
C THR A 413 1.99 12.56 23.06
N SER A 414 1.47 12.33 24.26
CA SER A 414 2.08 11.50 25.31
C SER A 414 2.53 10.12 24.81
N SER A 415 1.80 9.54 23.85
CA SER A 415 2.13 8.26 23.19
C SER A 415 3.22 8.36 22.10
N GLY A 416 3.72 9.55 21.79
CA GLY A 416 4.68 9.79 20.71
C GLY A 416 4.07 9.86 19.30
N THR A 417 2.74 9.81 19.17
CA THR A 417 2.03 10.04 17.91
C THR A 417 2.11 11.51 17.51
N LEU A 418 2.63 11.80 16.31
CA LEU A 418 2.71 13.15 15.75
C LEU A 418 1.49 13.46 14.87
N PHE A 419 0.68 14.42 15.30
CA PHE A 419 -0.31 15.07 14.44
C PHE A 419 0.32 16.26 13.73
N THR A 420 0.01 16.44 12.45
CA THR A 420 0.33 17.66 11.69
C THR A 420 -0.98 18.33 11.27
N PHE A 421 -1.09 19.63 11.53
CA PHE A 421 -2.25 20.46 11.25
C PHE A 421 -2.03 21.23 9.95
N SER A 422 -2.81 20.89 8.93
CA SER A 422 -2.91 21.65 7.69
C SER A 422 -3.93 22.78 7.89
N LEU A 423 -3.53 24.03 7.66
CA LEU A 423 -4.49 25.14 7.61
C LEU A 423 -5.58 24.86 6.57
N CYS A 424 -6.82 25.24 6.89
CA CYS A 424 -7.94 25.26 5.96
C CYS A 424 -8.44 26.71 5.75
N GLU A 425 -9.41 26.90 4.86
CA GLU A 425 -10.19 28.15 4.86
C GLU A 425 -10.95 28.24 6.19
N ALA A 426 -10.84 29.39 6.86
CA ALA A 426 -11.47 29.59 8.16
C ALA A 426 -13.00 29.67 8.00
N ALA A 427 -13.72 28.71 8.60
CA ALA A 427 -15.16 28.58 8.41
C ALA A 427 -15.88 28.15 9.70
N THR A 428 -17.15 28.51 9.82
CA THR A 428 -17.98 28.26 11.00
C THR A 428 -18.60 26.86 10.97
N TYR A 429 -18.48 26.15 12.08
CA TYR A 429 -19.05 24.82 12.30
C TYR A 429 -19.81 24.77 13.62
N THR A 430 -20.70 23.79 13.75
CA THR A 430 -21.38 23.44 15.01
C THR A 430 -21.30 21.92 15.26
N PRO A 431 -21.33 21.43 16.51
CA PRO A 431 -21.44 20.01 16.81
C PRO A 431 -22.70 19.38 16.21
N LYS A 432 -22.61 18.12 15.78
CA LYS A 432 -23.79 17.34 15.35
C LYS A 432 -24.72 17.02 16.53
N GLU A 433 -24.17 16.69 17.69
CA GLU A 433 -24.89 16.56 18.97
C GLU A 433 -24.10 17.25 20.09
N GLU A 434 -23.36 16.50 20.90
CA GLU A 434 -22.48 17.03 21.96
C GLU A 434 -21.00 16.72 21.65
N LEU A 435 -20.10 17.66 21.93
CA LEU A 435 -18.68 17.56 21.57
C LEU A 435 -17.76 18.18 22.63
N ASN A 436 -16.77 17.41 23.06
CA ASN A 436 -15.70 17.90 23.93
C ASN A 436 -14.67 18.71 23.15
N LEU A 437 -14.40 19.93 23.61
CA LEU A 437 -13.23 20.73 23.24
C LEU A 437 -12.10 20.46 24.22
N ARG A 438 -10.90 20.23 23.71
CA ARG A 438 -9.76 19.71 24.47
C ARG A 438 -8.52 20.61 24.36
N THR A 439 -7.62 20.53 25.33
CA THR A 439 -6.34 21.26 25.35
C THR A 439 -5.26 20.59 24.50
N SER A 440 -5.41 19.29 24.17
CA SER A 440 -4.59 18.56 23.20
C SER A 440 -5.45 17.66 22.31
N PRO A 441 -4.96 17.23 21.13
CA PRO A 441 -5.62 16.25 20.26
C PRO A 441 -5.49 14.79 20.78
N GLU A 442 -5.70 14.56 22.06
CA GLU A 442 -5.73 13.23 22.70
C GLU A 442 -7.11 12.95 23.30
N GLN A 443 -7.46 11.69 23.56
CA GLN A 443 -8.81 11.33 24.03
C GLN A 443 -8.94 11.10 25.54
N ASP A 444 -7.93 11.45 26.33
CA ASP A 444 -7.89 11.29 27.79
C ASP A 444 -9.02 12.06 28.52
N THR A 445 -9.33 11.69 29.76
CA THR A 445 -10.32 12.44 30.57
C THR A 445 -9.82 13.84 30.94
N ASP A 446 -8.51 13.96 31.16
CA ASP A 446 -7.92 15.08 31.89
C ASP A 446 -7.57 16.29 30.99
N ASN A 447 -7.71 16.15 29.67
CA ASN A 447 -7.49 17.23 28.69
C ASN A 447 -8.78 17.91 28.20
N VAL A 448 -9.96 17.48 28.66
CA VAL A 448 -11.24 18.11 28.30
C VAL A 448 -11.33 19.49 28.95
N ALA A 449 -11.36 20.54 28.13
CA ALA A 449 -11.43 21.93 28.59
C ALA A 449 -12.87 22.39 28.79
N THR A 450 -13.78 21.98 27.90
CA THR A 450 -15.21 22.25 27.98
C THR A 450 -15.98 21.31 27.02
N THR A 451 -17.30 21.29 27.16
CA THR A 451 -18.21 20.52 26.31
C THR A 451 -19.21 21.48 25.67
N ILE A 452 -19.44 21.36 24.36
CA ILE A 452 -20.35 22.21 23.58
C ILE A 452 -21.41 21.37 22.87
N ALA A 453 -22.60 21.94 22.70
CA ALA A 453 -23.75 21.29 22.06
C ALA A 453 -24.08 21.89 20.69
N ASN A 454 -24.83 21.15 19.87
CA ASN A 454 -25.41 21.59 18.61
C ASN A 454 -26.09 22.97 18.74
N GLY A 455 -25.82 23.87 17.81
CA GLY A 455 -26.17 25.29 17.87
C GLY A 455 -25.08 26.19 18.48
N THR A 456 -24.04 25.61 19.08
CA THR A 456 -22.83 26.35 19.48
C THR A 456 -21.90 26.49 18.28
N ASN A 457 -21.49 27.72 17.94
CA ASN A 457 -20.57 27.98 16.84
C ASN A 457 -19.10 27.90 17.28
N VAL A 458 -18.26 27.28 16.45
CA VAL A 458 -16.79 27.32 16.51
C VAL A 458 -16.23 27.62 15.12
N VAL A 459 -15.05 28.25 15.02
CA VAL A 459 -14.37 28.46 13.73
C VAL A 459 -13.28 27.41 13.57
N VAL A 460 -13.40 26.53 12.57
CA VAL A 460 -12.34 25.58 12.21
C VAL A 460 -11.30 26.32 11.37
N VAL A 461 -10.03 26.18 11.75
CA VAL A 461 -8.89 26.90 11.13
C VAL A 461 -7.77 25.98 10.63
N ALA A 462 -7.67 24.76 11.16
CA ALA A 462 -6.78 23.73 10.64
C ALA A 462 -7.33 22.33 10.94
N THR A 463 -6.96 21.34 10.14
CA THR A 463 -7.34 19.93 10.32
C THR A 463 -6.16 18.99 10.14
N THR A 464 -6.27 17.77 10.67
CA THR A 464 -5.27 16.70 10.52
C THR A 464 -5.83 15.56 9.67
N SER A 465 -4.95 14.81 9.01
CA SER A 465 -5.30 13.54 8.35
C SER A 465 -5.86 12.47 9.31
N TYR A 466 -5.71 12.68 10.62
CA TYR A 466 -6.19 11.79 11.67
C TYR A 466 -7.55 12.22 12.25
N GLY A 467 -8.27 13.13 11.59
CA GLY A 467 -9.64 13.52 11.96
C GLY A 467 -9.74 14.49 13.14
N TRP A 468 -8.65 15.17 13.53
CA TRP A 468 -8.68 16.27 14.48
C TRP A 468 -8.79 17.62 13.79
N ALA A 469 -9.44 18.58 14.43
CA ALA A 469 -9.47 19.99 14.06
C ALA A 469 -8.87 20.87 15.16
N GLN A 470 -8.16 21.93 14.76
CA GLN A 470 -7.96 23.12 15.59
C GLN A 470 -9.14 24.06 15.36
N VAL A 471 -9.78 24.46 16.46
CA VAL A 471 -10.95 25.35 16.45
C VAL A 471 -10.74 26.55 17.37
N ILE A 472 -11.27 27.70 16.96
CA ILE A 472 -11.37 28.89 17.79
C ILE A 472 -12.78 28.93 18.40
N TYR A 473 -12.84 29.05 19.73
CA TYR A 473 -14.07 29.19 20.51
C TYR A 473 -13.84 30.16 21.66
N ASN A 474 -14.72 31.16 21.83
CA ASN A 474 -14.62 32.21 22.84
C ASN A 474 -13.20 32.84 22.94
N GLY A 475 -12.58 33.14 21.80
CA GLY A 475 -11.23 33.74 21.72
C GLY A 475 -10.08 32.82 22.12
N ASN A 476 -10.31 31.51 22.28
CA ASN A 476 -9.31 30.52 22.68
C ASN A 476 -9.22 29.39 21.63
N VAL A 477 -8.04 28.77 21.54
CA VAL A 477 -7.75 27.66 20.61
C VAL A 477 -7.95 26.32 21.32
N TYR A 478 -8.70 25.41 20.71
CA TYR A 478 -8.97 24.06 21.22
C TYR A 478 -8.84 23.00 20.12
N TYR A 479 -8.82 21.74 20.54
CA TYR A 479 -8.83 20.57 19.68
C TYR A 479 -10.14 19.79 19.82
N CYS A 480 -10.68 19.28 18.71
CA CYS A 480 -11.85 18.39 18.71
C CYS A 480 -11.83 17.42 17.52
N VAL A 481 -12.67 16.39 17.58
CA VAL A 481 -12.82 15.40 16.50
C VAL A 481 -13.67 16.01 15.38
N TYR A 482 -13.05 16.25 14.23
CA TYR A 482 -13.62 16.99 13.10
C TYR A 482 -14.86 16.33 12.50
N SER A 483 -14.93 14.99 12.49
CA SER A 483 -16.08 14.25 11.96
C SER A 483 -17.38 14.45 12.77
N TYR A 484 -17.30 14.99 13.99
CA TYR A 484 -18.45 15.34 14.83
C TYR A 484 -18.95 16.78 14.64
N LEU A 485 -18.28 17.57 13.79
CA LEU A 485 -18.74 18.89 13.36
C LEU A 485 -19.57 18.81 12.06
N THR A 486 -20.40 19.82 11.85
CA THR A 486 -21.04 20.15 10.57
C THR A 486 -20.90 21.64 10.29
N SER A 487 -20.76 22.04 9.02
CA SER A 487 -20.74 23.46 8.62
C SER A 487 -22.09 24.12 8.90
N VAL A 488 -22.06 25.42 9.20
CA VAL A 488 -23.24 26.28 9.47
C VAL A 488 -23.56 27.16 8.26
#